data_AF-A0A291P0M0-F1
#
_entry.id   AF-A0A291P0M0-F1
#
_cell.length_a   1.000
_cell.length_b   1.000
_cell.length_c   1.000
_cell.angle_alpha   90.00
_cell.angle_beta   90.00
_cell.angle_gamma   90.00
#
_symmetry.space_group_name_H-M   'P 1'
#
loop_
_entity.id
_entity.type
_entity.pdbx_description
1 polymer ?
#
loop_
_entity_poly.entity_id
_entity_poly.type
_entity_poly.pdbx_seq_one_letter_code
_entity_poly.pdbx_strand_id
1 'polypeptide(L)'
;MRKNLRGHPLDNTFWYPSGYSVENKVTQKAMETLLQTLPLHIAEYVTKLLRIKTRMSLITVSQRLKAMNEVLRFFSVREWHFETNNVKRLQARLTPQDAAIYNLDPQTINWDDHYENFVKGTRKYLLKEKDQDIQEARKHLRKMYYVHYG
;
A
#
# COMPACT_ATOMS: atom_id res chain seq x y z
N MET A 1 -5.31 -3.48 7.45
CA MET A 1 -4.61 -2.47 6.60
C MET A 1 -5.50 -1.62 5.67
N ARG A 2 -6.23 -2.17 4.67
CA ARG A 2 -7.02 -1.34 3.70
C ARG A 2 -8.04 -0.40 4.36
N LYS A 3 -8.76 -0.89 5.37
CA LYS A 3 -9.69 -0.09 6.20
C LYS A 3 -8.99 1.11 6.82
N ASN A 4 -7.83 0.90 7.43
CA ASN A 4 -7.07 1.94 8.14
C ASN A 4 -6.47 2.97 7.18
N LEU A 5 -6.01 2.55 6.00
CA LEU A 5 -5.54 3.46 4.94
C LEU A 5 -6.68 4.37 4.44
N ARG A 6 -7.92 3.87 4.38
CA ARG A 6 -9.10 4.66 3.98
C ARG A 6 -9.61 5.55 5.10
N GLY A 7 -9.49 5.13 6.37
CA GLY A 7 -9.82 5.93 7.54
C GLY A 7 -8.86 7.11 7.75
N HIS A 8 -7.60 6.93 7.35
CA HIS A 8 -6.52 7.91 7.39
C HIS A 8 -5.90 8.10 5.99
N PRO A 9 -6.62 8.73 5.04
CA PRO A 9 -6.24 8.79 3.62
C PRO A 9 -5.09 9.74 3.30
N LEU A 10 -4.08 9.29 2.56
CA LEU A 10 -2.90 10.08 2.20
C LEU A 10 -3.25 11.35 1.40
N ASP A 11 -2.43 12.38 1.55
CA ASP A 11 -2.64 13.66 0.88
C ASP A 11 -2.31 13.55 -0.61
N ASN A 12 -3.08 14.24 -1.45
CA ASN A 12 -2.87 14.29 -2.91
C ASN A 12 -2.74 12.90 -3.59
N THR A 13 -3.45 11.90 -3.07
CA THR A 13 -3.41 10.53 -3.63
C THR A 13 -3.78 10.56 -5.13
N PHE A 14 -2.93 9.97 -5.99
CA PHE A 14 -3.13 10.00 -7.44
C PHE A 14 -4.35 9.19 -7.91
N TRP A 15 -4.63 8.06 -7.27
CA TRP A 15 -5.74 7.17 -7.61
C TRP A 15 -6.32 6.51 -6.35
N TYR A 16 -7.55 5.98 -6.42
CA TYR A 16 -8.13 5.26 -5.29
C TYR A 16 -7.26 4.06 -4.88
N PRO A 17 -6.95 3.85 -3.58
CA PRO A 17 -6.10 2.77 -3.13
C PRO A 17 -6.80 1.41 -3.29
N SER A 18 -6.59 0.83 -4.47
CA SER A 18 -7.02 -0.50 -4.90
C SER A 18 -5.82 -1.27 -5.43
N GLY A 19 -5.79 -2.58 -5.23
CA GLY A 19 -4.74 -3.43 -5.80
C GLY A 19 -5.13 -4.90 -5.70
N TYR A 20 -4.72 -5.67 -6.69
CA TYR A 20 -4.91 -7.11 -6.75
C TYR A 20 -3.54 -7.74 -6.99
N SER A 21 -3.24 -8.84 -6.30
CA SER A 21 -2.04 -9.62 -6.57
C SER A 21 -2.41 -10.75 -7.51
N VAL A 22 -1.54 -11.06 -8.46
CA VAL A 22 -1.70 -12.17 -9.40
C VAL A 22 -0.42 -12.97 -9.41
N GLU A 23 -0.52 -14.28 -9.21
CA GLU A 23 0.63 -15.19 -9.16
C GLU A 23 1.25 -15.43 -10.54
N ASN A 24 0.42 -15.42 -11.58
CA ASN A 24 0.89 -15.61 -12.95
C ASN A 24 1.64 -14.38 -13.47
N LYS A 25 2.92 -14.58 -13.79
CA LYS A 25 3.83 -13.58 -14.32
C LYS A 25 3.33 -12.89 -15.60
N VAL A 26 2.73 -13.65 -16.53
CA VAL A 26 2.24 -13.13 -17.81
C VAL A 26 1.01 -12.27 -17.59
N THR A 27 0.06 -12.77 -16.80
CA THR A 27 -1.15 -12.03 -16.43
C THR A 27 -0.82 -10.76 -15.67
N GLN A 28 0.07 -10.82 -14.69
CA GLN A 28 0.56 -9.63 -13.98
C GLN A 28 1.15 -8.61 -14.96
N LYS A 29 1.98 -9.06 -15.91
CA LYS A 29 2.58 -8.16 -16.90
C LYS A 29 1.54 -7.54 -17.83
N ALA A 30 0.57 -8.32 -18.28
CA ALA A 30 -0.53 -7.82 -19.10
C ALA A 30 -1.36 -6.78 -18.34
N MET A 31 -1.70 -7.03 -17.08
CA MET A 31 -2.44 -6.08 -16.23
C MET A 31 -1.63 -4.79 -15.96
N GLU A 32 -0.33 -4.90 -15.67
CA GLU A 32 0.55 -3.73 -15.52
C GLU A 32 0.59 -2.88 -16.80
N THR A 33 0.69 -3.52 -17.96
CA THR A 33 0.70 -2.79 -19.25
C THR A 33 -0.66 -2.15 -19.52
N LEU A 34 -1.75 -2.91 -19.44
CA LEU A 34 -3.09 -2.47 -19.84
C LEU A 34 -3.73 -1.49 -18.85
N LEU A 35 -3.55 -1.70 -17.55
CA LEU A 35 -4.25 -0.93 -16.51
C LEU A 35 -3.40 0.19 -15.89
N GLN A 36 -2.07 0.13 -16.01
CA GLN A 36 -1.18 1.16 -15.45
C GLN A 36 -0.42 1.91 -16.54
N THR A 37 0.33 1.20 -17.39
CA THR A 37 1.28 1.84 -18.31
C THR A 37 0.57 2.54 -19.46
N LEU A 38 -0.27 1.82 -20.20
CA LEU A 38 -0.99 2.33 -21.37
C LEU A 38 -1.89 3.55 -21.05
N PRO A 39 -2.78 3.53 -20.04
CA PRO A 39 -3.64 4.69 -19.75
C PRO A 39 -2.84 5.92 -19.33
N LEU A 40 -1.73 5.77 -18.60
CA LEU A 40 -0.87 6.91 -18.23
C LEU A 40 -0.18 7.55 -19.44
N HIS A 41 0.25 6.75 -20.41
CA HIS A 41 0.87 7.27 -21.64
C HIS A 41 -0.15 7.94 -22.56
N ILE A 42 -1.34 7.36 -22.70
CA ILE A 42 -2.45 7.96 -23.46
C ILE A 42 -2.84 9.30 -22.81
N ALA A 43 -3.02 9.32 -21.49
CA ALA A 43 -3.36 10.53 -20.76
C ALA A 43 -2.28 11.62 -20.91
N GLU A 44 -0.99 11.27 -20.90
CA GLU A 44 0.11 12.23 -21.14
C GLU A 44 0.02 12.85 -22.54
N TYR A 45 -0.28 12.04 -23.55
CA TYR A 45 -0.42 12.52 -24.92
C TYR A 45 -1.61 13.49 -25.05
N VAL A 46 -2.75 13.12 -24.46
CA VAL A 46 -3.97 13.94 -24.46
C VAL A 46 -3.74 15.25 -23.70
N THR A 47 -3.12 15.24 -22.51
CA THR A 47 -2.85 16.47 -21.75
C THR A 47 -1.90 17.40 -22.50
N LYS A 48 -0.89 16.87 -23.20
CA LYS A 48 -0.01 17.65 -24.08
C LYS A 48 -0.76 18.26 -25.25
N LEU A 49 -1.63 17.50 -25.91
CA LEU A 49 -2.46 17.97 -27.02
C LEU A 49 -3.39 19.11 -26.57
N LEU A 50 -4.03 18.95 -25.40
CA LEU A 50 -4.94 19.93 -24.80
C LEU A 50 -4.22 21.04 -24.03
N ARG A 51 -2.88 21.06 -23.99
CA ARG A 51 -2.05 22.01 -23.23
C ARG A 51 -2.42 22.11 -21.74
N ILE A 52 -2.92 21.02 -21.17
CA ILE A 52 -3.26 20.92 -19.75
C ILE A 52 -1.96 20.76 -18.95
N LYS A 53 -1.68 21.72 -18.07
CA LYS A 53 -0.51 21.66 -17.20
C LYS A 53 -0.73 20.65 -16.08
N THR A 54 -0.03 19.52 -16.15
CA THR A 54 0.02 18.52 -15.07
C THR A 54 1.11 18.89 -14.05
N ARG A 55 0.89 18.52 -12.78
CA ARG A 55 1.88 18.73 -11.69
C ARG A 55 3.14 17.87 -11.87
N MET A 56 3.00 16.71 -12.52
CA MET A 56 4.06 15.76 -12.82
C MET A 56 3.76 15.07 -14.15
N SER A 57 4.78 14.71 -14.91
CA SER A 57 4.62 13.90 -16.12
C SER A 57 4.07 12.52 -15.74
N LEU A 58 3.01 12.10 -16.42
CA LEU A 58 2.37 10.80 -16.21
C LEU A 58 3.26 9.65 -16.65
N ILE A 59 4.22 9.91 -17.56
CA ILE A 59 5.27 8.95 -17.92
C ILE A 59 6.19 8.70 -16.72
N THR A 60 6.59 9.76 -15.99
CA THR A 60 7.39 9.61 -14.76
C THR A 60 6.62 8.84 -13.69
N VAL A 61 5.32 9.07 -13.55
CA VAL A 61 4.46 8.28 -12.65
C VAL A 61 4.45 6.80 -13.07
N SER A 62 4.28 6.52 -14.36
CA SER A 62 4.30 5.15 -14.89
C SER A 62 5.63 4.43 -14.62
N GLN A 63 6.76 5.11 -14.81
CA GLN A 63 8.09 4.56 -14.54
C GLN A 63 8.28 4.22 -13.06
N ARG A 64 7.83 5.10 -12.15
CA ARG A 64 7.88 4.86 -10.70
C ARG A 64 7.03 3.65 -10.30
N LEU A 65 5.80 3.55 -10.82
CA LEU A 65 4.92 2.40 -10.58
C LEU A 65 5.57 1.10 -11.06
N LYS A 66 6.17 1.10 -12.24
CA LYS A 66 6.88 -0.07 -12.78
C LYS A 66 8.05 -0.50 -11.89
N ALA A 67 8.87 0.45 -11.43
CA ALA A 67 9.98 0.17 -10.51
C ALA A 67 9.46 -0.39 -9.17
N MET A 68 8.38 0.16 -8.62
CA MET A 68 7.76 -0.35 -7.40
C MET A 68 7.24 -1.79 -7.59
N ASN A 69 6.55 -2.07 -8.69
CA ASN A 69 6.07 -3.42 -9.00
C ASN A 69 7.21 -4.42 -9.11
N GLU A 70 8.34 -4.04 -9.74
CA GLU A 70 9.51 -4.89 -9.88
C GLU A 70 10.12 -5.27 -8.53
N VAL A 71 10.27 -4.31 -7.62
CA VAL A 71 10.75 -4.55 -6.26
C VAL A 71 9.77 -5.42 -5.47
N LEU A 72 8.46 -5.10 -5.53
CA LEU A 72 7.43 -5.81 -4.78
C LEU A 72 7.20 -7.24 -5.29
N ARG A 73 7.49 -7.51 -6.56
CA ARG A 73 7.28 -8.82 -7.19
C ARG A 73 8.06 -9.93 -6.48
N PHE A 74 9.27 -9.65 -6.02
CA PHE A 74 10.07 -10.63 -5.28
C PHE A 74 9.35 -11.10 -4.02
N PHE A 75 8.73 -10.17 -3.30
CA PHE A 75 8.03 -10.45 -2.04
C PHE A 75 6.60 -10.99 -2.25
N SER A 76 5.92 -10.55 -3.30
CA SER A 76 4.48 -10.79 -3.48
C SER A 76 4.13 -12.06 -4.23
N VAL A 77 5.07 -12.64 -5.00
CA VAL A 77 4.83 -13.82 -5.85
C VAL A 77 5.50 -15.08 -5.31
N ARG A 78 6.30 -14.94 -4.24
CA ARG A 78 6.98 -16.07 -3.61
C ARG A 78 6.22 -16.49 -2.36
N GLU A 79 6.10 -17.80 -2.17
CA GLU A 79 5.69 -18.37 -0.89
C GLU A 79 6.88 -18.37 0.06
N TRP A 80 6.62 -17.97 1.30
CA TRP A 80 7.62 -17.92 2.36
C TRP A 80 7.19 -18.89 3.45
N HIS A 81 7.97 -19.96 3.63
CA HIS A 81 7.79 -20.87 4.74
C HIS A 81 8.70 -20.45 5.89
N PHE A 82 8.11 -20.05 7.02
CA PHE A 82 8.84 -19.71 8.23
C PHE A 82 8.79 -20.88 9.21
N GLU A 83 9.93 -21.53 9.45
CA GLU A 83 10.03 -22.57 10.47
C GLU A 83 9.98 -21.95 11.87
N THR A 84 8.92 -22.27 12.62
CA THR A 84 8.67 -21.71 13.96
C THR A 84 8.84 -22.72 15.09
N ASN A 85 9.36 -23.92 14.80
CA ASN A 85 9.47 -25.02 15.75
C ASN A 85 10.28 -24.66 17.01
N ASN A 86 11.35 -23.88 16.86
CA ASN A 86 12.18 -23.44 17.99
C ASN A 86 11.45 -22.45 18.88
N VAL A 87 10.73 -21.49 18.29
CA VAL A 87 9.95 -20.48 19.03
C VAL A 87 8.83 -21.15 19.81
N LYS A 88 8.10 -22.09 19.19
CA LYS A 88 7.04 -22.86 19.86
C LYS A 88 7.58 -23.69 21.02
N ARG A 89 8.72 -24.37 20.84
CA ARG A 89 9.38 -25.13 21.92
C ARG A 89 9.86 -24.23 23.05
N LEU A 90 10.37 -23.04 22.73
CA LEU A 90 10.78 -22.06 23.74
C LEU A 90 9.58 -21.56 24.52
N GLN A 91 8.51 -21.15 23.84
CA GLN A 91 7.27 -20.68 24.44
C GLN A 91 6.68 -21.70 25.43
N ALA A 92 6.68 -23.00 25.07
CA ALA A 92 6.18 -24.06 25.94
C ALA A 92 7.03 -24.31 27.20
N ARG A 93 8.27 -23.81 27.24
CA ARG A 93 9.20 -23.97 28.37
C ARG A 93 9.26 -22.74 29.28
N LEU A 94 8.65 -21.63 28.89
CA LEU A 94 8.66 -20.41 29.71
C LEU A 94 7.85 -20.62 30.98
N THR A 95 8.36 -20.09 32.10
CA THR A 95 7.56 -19.98 33.32
C THR A 95 6.43 -18.98 33.09
N PRO A 96 5.31 -19.03 33.85
CA PRO A 96 4.25 -18.04 33.74
C PRO A 96 4.73 -16.59 33.92
N GLN A 97 5.75 -16.39 34.76
CA GLN A 97 6.37 -15.08 35.02
C GLN A 97 7.14 -14.59 33.79
N ASP A 98 7.96 -15.43 33.19
CA ASP A 98 8.73 -15.07 31.99
C ASP A 98 7.83 -14.90 30.77
N ALA A 99 6.79 -15.72 30.62
CA ALA A 99 5.83 -15.61 29.53
C ALA A 99 5.06 -14.28 29.56
N ALA A 100 4.82 -13.72 30.75
CA ALA A 100 4.18 -12.41 30.89
C ALA A 100 5.10 -11.26 30.46
N ILE A 101 6.42 -11.41 30.62
CA ILE A 101 7.41 -10.41 30.20
C ILE A 101 7.75 -10.55 28.71
N TYR A 102 7.94 -11.79 28.26
CA TYR A 102 8.38 -12.15 26.92
C TYR A 102 7.26 -12.83 26.15
N ASN A 103 6.37 -12.00 25.61
CA ASN A 103 5.27 -12.49 24.81
C ASN A 103 5.76 -12.97 23.44
N LEU A 104 5.76 -14.30 23.25
CA LEU A 104 6.15 -14.97 22.00
C LEU A 104 4.95 -15.34 21.12
N ASP A 105 3.73 -14.95 21.48
CA ASP A 105 2.52 -15.26 20.73
C ASP A 105 2.08 -14.09 19.83
N PRO A 106 2.22 -14.19 18.49
CA PRO A 106 1.80 -13.14 17.57
C PRO A 106 0.28 -12.91 17.55
N GLN A 107 -0.53 -13.85 18.06
CA GLN A 107 -1.99 -13.72 18.10
C GLN A 107 -2.46 -12.68 19.12
N THR A 108 -1.64 -12.38 20.12
CA THR A 108 -1.91 -11.35 21.13
C THR A 108 -1.81 -9.93 20.58
N ILE A 109 -1.22 -9.76 19.38
CA ILE A 109 -1.08 -8.46 18.74
C ILE A 109 -2.46 -8.01 18.25
N ASN A 110 -2.92 -6.84 18.71
CA ASN A 110 -4.04 -6.16 18.05
C ASN A 110 -3.57 -5.61 16.69
N TRP A 111 -3.73 -6.41 15.65
CA TRP A 111 -3.32 -6.08 14.30
C TRP A 111 -4.03 -4.85 13.75
N ASP A 112 -5.28 -4.59 14.13
CA ASP A 112 -6.02 -3.42 13.66
C ASP A 112 -5.42 -2.12 14.21
N ASP A 113 -5.16 -2.05 15.52
CA ASP A 113 -4.49 -0.92 16.16
C ASP A 113 -3.06 -0.75 15.62
N HIS A 114 -2.34 -1.85 15.45
CA HIS A 114 -1.00 -1.84 14.88
C HIS A 114 -0.99 -1.21 13.47
N TYR A 115 -1.89 -1.66 12.58
CA TYR A 115 -1.99 -1.10 11.24
C TYR A 115 -2.47 0.34 11.23
N GLU A 116 -3.36 0.73 12.15
CA GLU A 116 -3.80 2.12 12.27
C GLU A 116 -2.62 3.03 12.66
N ASN A 117 -1.86 2.65 13.69
CA ASN A 117 -0.67 3.38 14.12
C ASN A 117 0.40 3.40 13.04
N PHE A 118 0.58 2.31 12.30
CA PHE A 118 1.48 2.24 11.15
C PHE A 118 1.10 3.26 10.06
N VAL A 119 -0.18 3.34 9.69
CA VAL A 119 -0.65 4.30 8.68
C VAL A 119 -0.45 5.74 9.17
N LYS A 120 -0.87 6.05 10.41
CA LYS A 120 -0.68 7.39 11.01
C LYS A 120 0.81 7.78 11.07
N GLY A 121 1.66 6.85 11.52
CA GLY A 121 3.10 7.06 11.60
C GLY A 121 3.73 7.28 10.24
N THR A 122 3.33 6.52 9.22
CA THR A 122 3.80 6.69 7.84
C THR A 122 3.49 8.10 7.33
N ARG A 123 2.27 8.58 7.55
CA ARG A 123 1.88 9.94 7.14
C ARG A 123 2.72 11.02 7.82
N LYS A 124 2.82 10.94 9.14
CA LYS A 124 3.49 11.96 9.94
C LYS A 124 5.00 11.97 9.74
N TYR A 125 5.64 10.81 9.74
CA TYR A 125 7.10 10.71 9.80
C TYR A 125 7.75 10.44 8.44
N LEU A 126 7.15 9.58 7.61
CA LEU A 126 7.72 9.24 6.29
C LEU A 126 7.30 10.26 5.22
N LEU A 127 6.00 10.57 5.16
CA LEU A 127 5.44 11.48 4.15
C LEU A 127 5.43 12.95 4.59
N LYS A 128 5.63 13.20 5.90
CA LYS A 128 5.65 14.54 6.50
C LYS A 128 4.37 15.34 6.24
N GLU A 129 3.24 14.65 6.20
CA GLU A 129 1.90 15.23 6.07
C GLU A 129 1.44 15.86 7.39
N LYS A 130 0.59 16.90 7.31
CA LYS A 130 0.06 17.57 8.51
C LYS A 130 -1.31 17.00 8.85
N ASP A 131 -1.58 16.83 10.14
CA ASP A 131 -2.88 16.30 10.61
C ASP A 131 -4.07 17.20 10.23
N GLN A 132 -3.84 18.50 10.01
CA GLN A 132 -4.86 19.47 9.58
C GLN A 132 -5.41 19.17 8.17
N ASP A 133 -4.63 18.48 7.34
CA ASP A 133 -4.98 18.20 5.93
C ASP A 133 -5.92 16.98 5.79
N ILE A 134 -6.19 16.26 6.89
CA ILE A 134 -6.94 14.99 6.88
C ILE A 134 -8.35 15.10 6.30
N GLN A 135 -9.05 16.23 6.53
CA GLN A 135 -10.41 16.43 6.02
C GLN A 135 -10.41 16.65 4.51
N GLU A 136 -9.45 17.41 4.00
CA GLU A 136 -9.27 17.61 2.57
C GLU A 136 -8.85 16.32 1.87
N ALA A 137 -7.95 15.56 2.49
CA ALA A 137 -7.56 14.24 2.01
C ALA A 137 -8.75 13.26 1.93
N ARG A 138 -9.67 13.30 2.91
CA ARG A 138 -10.94 12.53 2.87
C ARG A 138 -11.85 12.95 1.73
N LYS A 139 -12.03 14.26 1.49
CA LYS A 139 -12.82 14.77 0.36
C LYS A 139 -12.21 14.32 -0.97
N HIS A 140 -10.89 14.44 -1.11
CA HIS A 140 -10.16 14.00 -2.29
C HIS A 140 -10.29 12.49 -2.52
N LEU A 141 -10.11 11.67 -1.49
CA LEU A 141 -10.29 10.22 -1.57
C LEU A 141 -11.71 9.85 -2.02
N ARG A 142 -12.74 10.58 -1.56
CA ARG A 142 -14.13 10.35 -1.99
C ARG A 142 -14.33 10.64 -3.49
N LYS A 143 -13.71 11.70 -4.02
CA LYS A 143 -13.71 11.96 -5.47
C LYS A 143 -13.05 10.80 -6.23
N MET A 144 -11.88 10.35 -5.77
CA MET A 144 -11.19 9.21 -6.37
C MET A 144 -12.00 7.92 -6.31
N TYR A 145 -12.78 7.70 -5.23
CA TYR A 145 -13.68 6.56 -5.12
C TYR A 145 -14.72 6.54 -6.26
N TYR A 146 -15.38 7.67 -6.51
CA TYR A 146 -16.38 7.75 -7.60
C TYR A 146 -15.73 7.61 -8.98
N VAL A 147 -14.53 8.14 -9.20
CA VAL A 147 -13.81 7.95 -10.46
C VAL A 147 -13.38 6.49 -10.68
N HIS A 148 -13.16 5.74 -9.60
CA HIS A 148 -12.70 4.35 -9.69
C HIS A 148 -13.85 3.35 -9.85
N TYR A 149 -15.00 3.58 -9.19
CA TYR A 149 -16.14 2.66 -9.18
C TYR A 149 -17.36 3.13 -9.97
N GLY A 150 -17.43 4.42 -10.32
CA GLY A 150 -18.46 4.97 -11.20
C GLY A 150 -18.04 4.88 -12.65
#